data_AF-A0A533UN14-F1
#
_entry.id   AF-A0A533UN14-F1
#
_cell.length_a   1.000
_cell.length_b   1.000
_cell.length_c   1.000
_cell.angle_alpha   90.00
_cell.angle_beta   90.00
_cell.angle_gamma   90.00
#
_symmetry.space_group_name_H-M   'P 1'
#
loop_
_entity.id
_entity.type
_entity.pdbx_description
1 polymer ?
#
loop_
_entity_poly.entity_id
_entity_poly.type
_entity_poly.pdbx_seq_one_letter_code
_entity_poly.pdbx_strand_id
1 'polypeptide(L)'
;MTPSMAVKFYLPDGTVTDLIGITIPLFFGRTPDEVLEGLKMLKPDAVTGKPDEKKLMQYLATRPWIANAFKIAKNLPAPVSFAQTVFHAIHAFKFVNSADEAQYARYHWEPEAGVAGQTPEELQKQPPSYLFEELEERLRKAPVAFNLVLQLAEEGDPTDDPTAPWPDDRSRVTIGRLEIIRTTTVEEIGDPVMLHDPTRLTDGIEPSDDPVLAVRRGVYEVSVAHRTGGWKGRLAALERAGSPFLL
;
A
#
# COMPACT_ATOMS: atom_id res chain seq x y z
N MET A 1 -11.37 3.03 7.56
CA MET A 1 -10.30 3.02 6.54
C MET A 1 -9.04 2.55 7.24
N THR A 2 -8.40 1.49 6.77
CA THR A 2 -7.10 1.05 7.30
C THR A 2 -6.01 1.97 6.77
N PRO A 3 -5.02 2.34 7.58
CA PRO A 3 -3.94 3.18 7.10
C PRO A 3 -3.02 2.43 6.14
N SER A 4 -2.21 3.18 5.41
CA SER A 4 -1.23 2.64 4.46
C SER A 4 0.06 3.45 4.57
N MET A 5 1.18 2.82 4.22
CA MET A 5 2.47 3.49 4.13
C MET A 5 3.00 3.36 2.71
N ALA A 6 3.33 4.48 2.09
CA ALA A 6 4.01 4.52 0.81
C ALA A 6 5.35 5.22 1.01
N VAL A 7 6.43 4.56 0.61
CA VAL A 7 7.81 5.04 0.73
C VAL A 7 8.40 5.16 -0.67
N LYS A 8 8.96 6.32 -0.96
CA LYS A 8 9.71 6.61 -2.18
C LYS A 8 11.18 6.68 -1.85
N PHE A 9 11.99 5.83 -2.47
CA PHE A 9 13.43 5.79 -2.30
C PHE A 9 14.08 6.54 -3.46
N TYR A 10 14.89 7.54 -3.14
CA TYR A 10 15.77 8.21 -4.09
C TYR A 10 17.14 7.55 -3.99
N LEU A 11 17.55 6.83 -5.04
CA LEU A 11 18.76 6.03 -5.03
C LEU A 11 19.98 6.87 -5.46
N PRO A 12 21.21 6.47 -5.06
CA PRO A 12 22.43 7.24 -5.35
C PRO A 12 22.74 7.41 -6.86
N ASP A 13 22.24 6.51 -7.70
CA ASP A 13 22.38 6.57 -9.16
C ASP A 13 21.35 7.51 -9.83
N GLY A 14 20.49 8.16 -9.03
CA GLY A 14 19.45 9.06 -9.49
C GLY A 14 18.15 8.36 -9.89
N THR A 15 18.07 7.03 -9.78
CA THR A 15 16.82 6.30 -9.97
C THR A 15 15.92 6.39 -8.74
N VAL A 16 14.67 6.00 -8.90
CA VAL A 16 13.65 6.04 -7.86
C VAL A 16 12.94 4.70 -7.82
N THR A 17 12.72 4.15 -6.64
CA THR A 17 11.86 2.98 -6.44
C THR A 17 10.82 3.27 -5.37
N ASP A 18 9.63 2.68 -5.50
CA ASP A 18 8.51 2.90 -4.58
C ASP A 18 8.11 1.58 -3.91
N LEU A 19 7.81 1.66 -2.62
CA LEU A 19 7.25 0.54 -1.86
C LEU A 19 5.97 0.99 -1.18
N ILE A 20 4.87 0.28 -1.44
CA ILE A 20 3.55 0.61 -0.91
C ILE A 20 3.06 -0.57 -0.08
N GLY A 21 2.77 -0.32 1.18
CA GLY A 21 2.21 -1.30 2.11
C GLY A 21 0.92 -0.84 2.77
N ILE A 22 0.13 -1.82 3.22
CA ILE A 22 -1.10 -1.61 3.99
C ILE A 22 -1.08 -2.47 5.26
N THR A 23 -1.96 -2.19 6.21
CA THR A 23 -1.97 -2.94 7.48
C THR A 23 -2.59 -4.34 7.40
N ILE A 24 -3.24 -4.67 6.30
CA ILE A 24 -3.87 -5.98 6.10
C ILE A 24 -2.85 -6.88 5.39
N PRO A 25 -2.57 -8.10 5.88
CA PRO A 25 -1.50 -8.95 5.34
C PRO A 25 -1.84 -9.64 4.01
N LEU A 26 -2.94 -9.25 3.37
CA LEU A 26 -3.49 -9.86 2.16
C LEU A 26 -4.46 -8.89 1.48
N PHE A 27 -4.72 -9.15 0.20
CA PHE A 27 -5.65 -8.36 -0.61
C PHE A 27 -7.06 -8.96 -0.67
N PHE A 28 -8.01 -8.16 -1.14
CA PHE A 28 -9.43 -8.50 -1.19
C PHE A 28 -9.90 -9.00 -2.58
N GLY A 29 -8.98 -9.41 -3.45
CA GLY A 29 -9.26 -10.01 -4.76
C GLY A 29 -7.99 -10.58 -5.39
N ARG A 30 -8.13 -11.69 -6.13
CA ARG A 30 -7.03 -12.40 -6.82
C ARG A 30 -6.70 -11.83 -8.19
N THR A 31 -7.70 -11.22 -8.83
CA THR A 31 -7.61 -10.69 -10.18
C THR A 31 -8.12 -9.26 -10.21
N PRO A 32 -7.75 -8.46 -11.22
CA PRO A 32 -8.30 -7.12 -11.41
C PRO A 32 -9.83 -7.08 -11.47
N ASP A 33 -10.45 -8.09 -12.09
CA ASP A 33 -11.91 -8.21 -12.18
C ASP A 33 -12.55 -8.45 -10.81
N GLU A 34 -11.99 -9.34 -10.00
CA GLU A 34 -12.47 -9.56 -8.62
C GLU A 34 -12.33 -8.31 -7.76
N VAL A 35 -11.24 -7.56 -7.92
CA VAL A 35 -11.03 -6.28 -7.22
C VAL A 35 -12.11 -5.28 -7.63
N LEU A 36 -12.37 -5.15 -8.93
CA LEU A 36 -13.41 -4.25 -9.44
C LEU A 36 -14.81 -4.66 -8.98
N GLU A 37 -15.14 -5.95 -9.04
CA GLU A 37 -16.40 -6.50 -8.54
C GLU A 37 -16.56 -6.26 -7.04
N GLY A 38 -15.53 -6.53 -6.25
CA GLY A 38 -15.52 -6.27 -4.81
C GLY A 38 -15.76 -4.79 -4.47
N LEU A 39 -15.09 -3.87 -5.18
CA LEU A 39 -15.31 -2.43 -5.02
C LEU A 39 -16.75 -2.02 -5.36
N LYS A 40 -17.36 -2.62 -6.39
CA LYS A 40 -18.77 -2.39 -6.73
C LYS A 40 -19.71 -2.91 -5.64
N MET A 41 -19.41 -4.06 -5.04
CA MET A 41 -20.19 -4.61 -3.93
C MET A 41 -20.11 -3.75 -2.67
N LEU A 42 -18.97 -3.10 -2.43
CA LEU A 42 -18.75 -2.20 -1.30
C LEU A 42 -19.30 -0.79 -1.50
N LYS A 43 -19.80 -0.47 -2.70
CA LYS A 43 -20.35 0.86 -2.98
C LYS A 43 -21.61 1.08 -2.12
N PRO A 44 -21.66 2.14 -1.28
CA PRO A 44 -22.85 2.46 -0.52
C PRO A 44 -24.03 2.76 -1.44
N ASP A 45 -25.20 2.22 -1.10
CA ASP A 45 -26.45 2.63 -1.73
C ASP A 45 -26.78 4.09 -1.35
N ALA A 46 -27.30 4.84 -2.32
CA ALA A 46 -27.51 6.28 -2.18
C ALA A 46 -28.59 6.63 -1.13
N VAL A 47 -29.51 5.72 -0.84
CA VAL A 47 -30.62 5.94 0.11
C VAL A 47 -30.20 5.49 1.51
N THR A 48 -29.60 4.31 1.62
CA THR A 48 -29.28 3.70 2.92
C THR A 48 -27.90 4.07 3.46
N GLY A 49 -27.01 4.58 2.61
CA GLY A 49 -25.62 4.87 2.97
C GLY A 49 -24.78 3.63 3.28
N LYS A 50 -25.28 2.43 2.99
CA LYS A 50 -24.61 1.15 3.27
C LYS A 50 -24.56 0.27 2.02
N PRO A 51 -23.58 -0.65 1.91
CA PRO A 51 -23.61 -1.69 0.89
C PRO A 51 -24.88 -2.55 0.94
N ASP A 52 -25.28 -3.10 -0.21
CA ASP A 52 -26.36 -4.09 -0.28
C ASP A 52 -25.89 -5.41 0.36
N GLU A 53 -26.29 -5.64 1.61
CA GLU A 53 -25.83 -6.78 2.41
C GLU A 53 -26.15 -8.11 1.74
N LYS A 54 -27.32 -8.25 1.10
CA LYS A 54 -27.71 -9.49 0.44
C LYS A 54 -26.77 -9.80 -0.73
N LYS A 55 -26.49 -8.81 -1.59
CA LYS A 55 -25.56 -8.99 -2.72
C LYS A 55 -24.14 -9.26 -2.24
N LEU A 56 -23.69 -8.55 -1.21
CA LEU A 56 -22.37 -8.76 -0.63
C LEU A 56 -22.24 -10.19 -0.08
N MET A 57 -23.22 -10.67 0.68
CA MET A 57 -23.18 -12.03 1.24
C MET A 57 -23.20 -13.11 0.15
N GLN A 58 -23.97 -12.91 -0.93
CA GLN A 58 -23.96 -13.82 -2.10
C GLN A 58 -22.60 -13.83 -2.81
N TYR A 59 -21.99 -12.66 -2.97
CA TYR A 59 -20.65 -12.52 -3.55
C TYR A 59 -19.61 -13.27 -2.72
N LEU A 60 -19.60 -13.06 -1.40
CA LEU A 60 -18.67 -13.71 -0.47
C LEU A 60 -18.88 -15.23 -0.38
N ALA A 61 -20.12 -15.71 -0.45
CA ALA A 61 -20.42 -17.15 -0.39
C ALA A 61 -19.80 -17.96 -1.54
N THR A 62 -19.57 -17.32 -2.70
CA THR A 62 -18.95 -17.95 -3.87
C THR A 62 -17.44 -17.72 -3.97
N ARG A 63 -16.87 -16.90 -3.07
CA ARG A 63 -15.46 -16.49 -3.09
C ARG A 63 -14.86 -16.57 -1.68
N PRO A 64 -14.59 -17.80 -1.18
CA PRO A 64 -14.11 -18.00 0.19
C PRO A 64 -12.79 -17.29 0.50
N TRP A 65 -11.91 -17.07 -0.50
CA TRP A 65 -10.67 -16.32 -0.32
C TRP A 65 -10.93 -14.84 0.01
N ILE A 66 -11.89 -14.21 -0.68
CA ILE A 66 -12.33 -12.84 -0.35
C ILE A 66 -13.04 -12.82 1.00
N ALA A 67 -13.91 -13.78 1.28
CA ALA A 67 -14.56 -13.89 2.59
C ALA A 67 -13.54 -14.00 3.73
N ASN A 68 -12.46 -14.76 3.53
CA ASN A 68 -11.34 -14.84 4.47
C ASN A 68 -10.64 -13.49 4.63
N ALA A 69 -10.43 -12.75 3.54
CA ALA A 69 -9.85 -11.41 3.59
C ALA A 69 -10.66 -10.45 4.47
N PHE A 70 -11.98 -10.43 4.29
CA PHE A 70 -12.89 -9.64 5.13
C PHE A 70 -12.86 -10.08 6.60
N LYS A 71 -12.83 -11.39 6.85
CA LYS A 71 -12.73 -11.93 8.21
C LYS A 71 -11.45 -11.47 8.90
N ILE A 72 -10.30 -11.57 8.22
CA ILE A 72 -9.01 -11.13 8.76
C ILE A 72 -9.05 -9.62 9.00
N ALA A 73 -9.46 -8.82 8.01
CA ALA A 73 -9.54 -7.37 8.15
C ALA A 73 -10.44 -6.92 9.31
N LYS A 74 -11.56 -7.61 9.56
CA LYS A 74 -12.47 -7.31 10.68
C LYS A 74 -11.87 -7.61 12.05
N ASN A 75 -10.97 -8.59 12.12
CA ASN A 75 -10.34 -9.02 13.38
C ASN A 75 -9.02 -8.29 13.67
N LEU A 76 -8.51 -7.49 12.73
CA LEU A 76 -7.33 -6.67 12.98
C LEU A 76 -7.67 -5.57 14.00
N PRO A 77 -6.80 -5.36 15.00
CA PRO A 77 -6.99 -4.24 15.91
C PRO A 77 -6.84 -2.93 15.14
N ALA A 78 -7.60 -1.92 15.57
CA ALA A 78 -7.45 -0.57 15.04
C ALA A 78 -6.09 0.00 15.50
N PRO A 79 -5.41 0.79 14.65
CA PRO A 79 -4.12 1.38 15.01
C PRO A 79 -4.29 2.38 16.16
N VAL A 80 -3.35 2.35 17.11
CA VAL A 80 -3.17 3.43 18.12
C VAL A 80 -2.12 4.45 17.66
N SER A 81 -1.26 4.07 16.72
CA SER A 81 -0.18 4.90 16.18
C SER A 81 0.25 4.35 14.82
N PHE A 82 0.59 5.23 13.88
CA PHE A 82 1.28 4.80 12.65
C PHE A 82 2.62 4.13 12.99
N ALA A 83 3.31 4.61 14.04
CA ALA A 83 4.61 4.13 14.48
C ALA A 83 4.59 2.78 15.21
N GLN A 84 3.41 2.21 15.47
CA GLN A 84 3.24 0.91 16.14
C GLN A 84 2.39 -0.05 15.31
N THR A 85 2.44 0.11 13.99
CA THR A 85 1.65 -0.66 13.02
C THR A 85 2.58 -1.32 12.00
N VAL A 86 2.33 -2.59 11.68
CA VAL A 86 3.02 -3.28 10.58
C VAL A 86 2.38 -2.89 9.25
N PHE A 87 3.19 -2.66 8.22
CA PHE A 87 2.70 -2.45 6.85
C PHE A 87 3.24 -3.53 5.90
N HIS A 88 2.33 -4.22 5.22
CA HIS A 88 2.61 -5.32 4.30
C HIS A 88 2.48 -4.83 2.86
N ALA A 89 3.49 -5.09 2.03
CA ALA A 89 3.39 -4.78 0.59
C ALA A 89 2.44 -5.71 -0.17
N ILE A 90 2.05 -6.83 0.47
CA ILE A 90 1.15 -7.89 0.00
C ILE A 90 1.72 -8.71 -1.15
N HIS A 91 2.07 -8.04 -2.26
CA HIS A 91 2.53 -8.70 -3.47
C HIS A 91 3.90 -9.33 -3.26
N ALA A 92 4.13 -10.48 -3.90
CA ALA A 92 5.47 -11.04 -3.99
C ALA A 92 6.28 -10.30 -5.05
N PHE A 93 7.58 -10.18 -4.81
CA PHE A 93 8.56 -9.67 -5.77
C PHE A 93 9.65 -10.72 -5.93
N LYS A 94 10.19 -10.82 -7.14
CA LYS A 94 11.27 -11.75 -7.48
C LYS A 94 12.60 -11.01 -7.39
N PHE A 95 13.45 -11.43 -6.47
CA PHE A 95 14.79 -10.90 -6.30
C PHE A 95 15.75 -11.76 -7.11
N VAL A 96 16.53 -11.14 -8.00
CA VAL A 96 17.48 -11.82 -8.88
C VAL A 96 18.88 -11.33 -8.55
N ASN A 97 19.77 -12.27 -8.24
CA ASN A 97 21.17 -11.96 -7.95
C ASN A 97 22.05 -11.93 -9.22
N SER A 98 23.33 -11.61 -9.07
CA SER A 98 24.28 -11.54 -10.20
C SER A 98 24.61 -12.88 -10.86
N ALA A 99 24.13 -14.00 -10.30
CA ALA A 99 24.26 -15.34 -10.85
C ALA A 99 22.94 -15.83 -11.50
N ASP A 100 21.98 -14.92 -11.72
CA ASP A 100 20.63 -15.19 -12.24
C ASP A 100 19.78 -16.13 -11.35
N GLU A 101 20.14 -16.28 -10.07
CA GLU A 101 19.34 -17.04 -9.12
C GLU A 101 18.20 -16.17 -8.57
N ALA A 102 17.01 -16.75 -8.46
CA ALA A 102 15.79 -16.06 -8.08
C ALA A 102 15.28 -16.49 -6.71
N GLN A 103 14.86 -15.52 -5.89
CA GLN A 103 14.14 -15.74 -4.63
C GLN A 103 12.91 -14.83 -4.61
N TYR A 104 11.72 -15.40 -4.42
CA TYR A 104 10.54 -14.59 -4.17
C TYR A 104 10.48 -14.14 -2.72
N ALA A 105 10.08 -12.90 -2.48
CA ALA A 105 9.85 -12.40 -1.13
C ALA A 105 8.71 -11.38 -1.08
N ARG A 106 8.12 -11.22 0.10
CA ARG A 106 7.15 -10.16 0.42
C ARG A 106 7.80 -9.17 1.39
N TYR A 107 7.64 -7.88 1.11
CA TYR A 107 8.12 -6.81 1.99
C TYR A 107 7.17 -6.56 3.16
N HIS A 108 7.76 -6.31 4.31
CA HIS A 108 7.09 -5.90 5.54
C HIS A 108 7.85 -4.73 6.17
N TRP A 109 7.12 -3.72 6.61
CA TRP A 109 7.64 -2.68 7.49
C TRP A 109 7.25 -2.99 8.92
N GLU A 110 8.24 -3.31 9.74
CA GLU A 110 8.05 -3.67 11.15
C GLU A 110 8.44 -2.50 12.06
N PRO A 111 7.53 -1.99 12.90
CA PRO A 111 7.81 -0.84 13.77
C PRO A 111 8.79 -1.19 14.90
N GLU A 112 9.84 -0.39 15.09
CA GLU A 112 10.78 -0.59 16.22
C GLU A 112 10.13 -0.31 17.58
N ALA A 113 9.09 0.52 17.61
CA ALA A 113 8.32 0.80 18.82
C ALA A 113 7.34 -0.34 19.22
N GLY A 114 7.41 -1.48 18.54
CA GLY A 114 6.52 -2.62 18.74
C GLY A 114 5.13 -2.41 18.13
N VAL A 115 4.34 -3.48 18.11
CA VAL A 115 2.98 -3.46 17.56
C VAL A 115 1.98 -3.25 18.69
N ALA A 116 1.09 -2.26 18.52
CA ALA A 116 0.01 -1.98 19.46
C ALA A 116 -1.27 -1.61 18.70
N GLY A 117 -2.40 -1.92 19.30
CA GLY A 117 -3.70 -1.62 18.71
C GLY A 117 -4.79 -1.48 19.77
N GLN A 118 -5.94 -0.99 19.32
CA GLN A 118 -7.14 -0.72 20.11
C GLN A 118 -8.37 -1.34 19.42
N THR A 119 -9.50 -1.34 20.10
CA THR A 119 -10.77 -1.75 19.49
C THR A 119 -11.25 -0.71 18.46
N PRO A 120 -11.99 -1.12 17.41
CA PRO A 120 -12.62 -0.16 16.50
C PRO A 120 -13.52 0.86 17.21
N GLU A 121 -14.19 0.45 18.29
CA GLU A 121 -15.06 1.31 19.11
C GLU A 121 -14.27 2.38 19.86
N GLU A 122 -13.04 2.09 20.30
CA GLU A 122 -12.14 3.08 20.89
C GLU A 122 -11.64 4.07 19.85
N LEU A 123 -11.23 3.59 18.67
CA LEU A 123 -10.80 4.47 17.58
C LEU A 123 -11.92 5.41 17.13
N GLN A 124 -13.18 4.96 17.12
CA GLN A 124 -14.33 5.81 16.76
C GLN A 124 -14.58 6.97 17.75
N LYS A 125 -14.04 6.90 18.97
CA LYS A 125 -14.12 8.00 19.95
C LYS A 125 -13.03 9.06 19.73
N GLN A 126 -12.02 8.76 18.92
CA GLN A 126 -10.92 9.66 18.63
C GLN A 126 -11.28 10.64 17.51
N PRO A 127 -10.67 11.84 17.48
CA PRO A 127 -10.85 12.76 16.35
C PRO A 127 -10.30 12.16 15.05
N PRO A 128 -10.80 12.57 13.86
CA PRO A 128 -10.29 12.09 12.57
C PRO A 128 -8.78 12.28 12.36
N SER A 129 -8.19 13.29 13.02
CA SER A 129 -6.76 13.65 12.96
C SER A 129 -5.88 12.87 13.94
N TYR A 130 -6.44 12.02 14.80
CA TYR A 130 -5.75 11.38 15.92
C TYR A 130 -4.40 10.74 15.57
N LEU A 131 -4.34 9.90 14.54
CA LEU A 131 -3.09 9.22 14.16
C LEU A 131 -2.03 10.17 13.62
N PHE A 132 -2.44 11.27 12.99
CA PHE A 132 -1.52 12.30 12.49
C PHE A 132 -0.99 13.15 13.65
N GLU A 133 -1.87 13.58 14.56
CA GLU A 133 -1.49 14.32 15.77
C GLU A 133 -0.53 13.48 16.65
N GLU A 134 -0.82 12.20 16.84
CA GLU A 134 0.04 11.27 17.58
C GLU A 134 1.43 11.16 16.94
N LEU A 135 1.51 11.03 15.61
CA LEU A 135 2.78 10.96 14.89
C LEU A 135 3.57 12.26 15.04
N GLU A 136 2.93 13.43 14.90
CA GLU A 136 3.59 14.73 15.08
C GLU A 136 4.14 14.88 16.50
N GLU A 137 3.36 14.54 17.52
CA GLU A 137 3.80 14.59 18.91
C GLU A 137 4.98 13.66 19.20
N ARG A 138 4.98 12.48 18.58
CA ARG A 138 6.08 11.52 18.68
C ARG A 138 7.35 12.06 18.04
N LEU A 139 7.25 12.60 16.82
CA LEU A 139 8.38 13.16 16.09
C LEU A 139 9.02 14.39 16.77
N ARG A 140 8.26 15.13 17.59
CA ARG A 140 8.83 16.20 18.43
C ARG A 140 9.76 15.68 19.54
N LYS A 141 9.67 14.40 19.90
CA LYS A 141 10.45 13.78 20.98
C LYS A 141 11.62 12.96 20.44
N ALA A 142 11.38 12.15 19.41
CA ALA A 142 12.38 11.28 18.80
C ALA A 142 11.96 10.84 17.38
N PRO A 143 12.91 10.41 16.53
CA PRO A 143 12.59 9.74 15.28
C PRO A 143 11.68 8.52 15.47
N VAL A 144 10.84 8.26 14.46
CA VAL A 144 10.08 7.02 14.31
C VAL A 144 10.83 6.10 13.37
N ALA A 145 10.98 4.83 13.73
CA ALA A 145 11.77 3.89 12.96
C ALA A 145 11.01 2.60 12.62
N PHE A 146 11.29 2.08 11.43
CA PHE A 146 10.79 0.80 10.93
C PHE A 146 11.94 -0.02 10.36
N ASN A 147 11.93 -1.33 10.62
CA ASN A 147 12.75 -2.30 9.90
C ASN A 147 12.07 -2.71 8.61
N LEU A 148 12.82 -2.73 7.50
CA LEU A 148 12.39 -3.32 6.24
C LEU A 148 12.77 -4.80 6.25
N VAL A 149 11.77 -5.66 6.21
CA VAL A 149 11.92 -7.11 6.35
C VAL A 149 11.40 -7.79 5.10
N LEU A 150 12.18 -8.75 4.58
CA LEU A 150 11.75 -9.70 3.57
C LEU A 150 11.30 -10.99 4.25
N GLN A 151 10.06 -11.40 4.00
CA GLN A 151 9.62 -12.77 4.24
C GLN A 151 9.90 -13.56 2.97
N LEU A 152 10.68 -14.63 3.06
CA LEU A 152 11.13 -15.41 1.90
C LEU A 152 10.12 -16.52 1.57
N ALA A 153 9.79 -16.67 0.29
CA ALA A 153 8.94 -17.75 -0.20
C ALA A 153 9.66 -19.10 -0.08
N GLU A 154 8.89 -20.13 0.26
CA GLU A 154 9.27 -21.54 0.13
C GLU A 154 8.48 -22.23 -0.99
N GLU A 155 8.82 -23.48 -1.28
CA GLU A 155 8.10 -24.28 -2.27
C GLU A 155 6.61 -24.39 -1.91
N GLY A 156 5.75 -24.08 -2.88
CA GLY A 156 4.29 -24.09 -2.74
C GLY A 156 3.68 -22.78 -2.22
N ASP A 157 4.48 -21.80 -1.83
CA ASP A 157 3.96 -20.48 -1.49
C ASP A 157 3.48 -19.74 -2.75
N PRO A 158 2.24 -19.20 -2.77
CA PRO A 158 1.71 -18.52 -3.94
C PRO A 158 2.37 -17.15 -4.14
N THR A 159 2.98 -16.97 -5.32
CA THR A 159 3.62 -15.70 -5.72
C THR A 159 2.70 -14.80 -6.53
N ASP A 160 1.60 -15.34 -7.05
CA ASP A 160 0.63 -14.70 -7.95
C ASP A 160 -0.75 -14.44 -7.30
N ASP A 161 -1.02 -15.02 -6.12
CA ASP A 161 -2.26 -14.82 -5.36
C ASP A 161 -2.04 -13.90 -4.14
N PRO A 162 -2.41 -12.60 -4.23
CA PRO A 162 -2.27 -11.66 -3.12
C PRO A 162 -3.30 -11.86 -2.01
N THR A 163 -4.30 -12.74 -2.18
CA THR A 163 -5.31 -13.06 -1.16
C THR A 163 -4.86 -14.18 -0.22
N ALA A 164 -3.78 -14.88 -0.58
CA ALA A 164 -3.19 -15.95 0.19
C ALA A 164 -1.93 -15.45 0.95
N PRO A 165 -2.02 -15.19 2.26
CA PRO A 165 -0.82 -14.90 3.06
C PRO A 165 0.06 -16.15 3.17
N TRP A 166 1.37 -15.96 3.24
CA TRP A 166 2.33 -17.04 3.51
C TRP A 166 2.36 -17.37 5.00
N PRO A 167 2.74 -18.60 5.40
CA PRO A 167 2.92 -18.95 6.79
C PRO A 167 3.85 -18.00 7.57
N ASP A 168 3.54 -17.75 8.84
CA ASP A 168 4.31 -16.81 9.67
C ASP A 168 5.72 -17.33 10.03
N ASP A 169 5.95 -18.64 9.91
CA ASP A 169 7.21 -19.31 10.20
C ASP A 169 8.24 -19.25 9.05
N ARG A 170 7.87 -18.65 7.91
CA ARG A 170 8.79 -18.41 6.80
C ARG A 170 9.99 -17.59 7.25
N SER A 171 11.15 -17.93 6.69
CA SER A 171 12.40 -17.21 6.95
C SER A 171 12.24 -15.72 6.69
N ARG A 172 12.71 -14.90 7.64
CA ARG A 172 12.68 -13.44 7.56
C ARG A 172 14.08 -12.86 7.59
N VAL A 173 14.32 -11.87 6.74
CA VAL A 173 15.61 -11.16 6.65
C VAL A 173 15.37 -9.66 6.73
N THR A 174 15.96 -9.00 7.73
CA THR A 174 15.98 -7.53 7.80
C THR A 174 17.00 -7.01 6.80
N ILE A 175 16.56 -6.17 5.87
CA ILE A 175 17.37 -5.65 4.76
C ILE A 175 17.59 -4.14 4.83
N GLY A 176 16.96 -3.44 5.77
CA GLY A 176 17.12 -2.01 5.92
C GLY A 176 16.34 -1.44 7.09
N ARG A 177 16.51 -0.14 7.31
CA ARG A 177 15.86 0.62 8.37
C ARG A 177 15.47 1.99 7.85
N LEU A 178 14.22 2.37 8.05
CA LEU A 178 13.67 3.68 7.72
C LEU A 178 13.51 4.50 8.99
N GLU A 179 14.10 5.69 9.02
CA GLU A 179 13.84 6.69 10.07
C GLU A 179 13.06 7.87 9.52
N ILE A 180 11.94 8.16 10.17
CA ILE A 180 11.15 9.37 9.95
C ILE A 180 11.53 10.34 11.06
N ILE A 181 12.16 11.46 10.69
CA ILE A 181 12.68 12.44 11.65
C ILE A 181 11.80 13.69 11.78
N ARG A 182 10.99 13.99 10.76
CA ARG A 182 10.07 15.14 10.72
C ARG A 182 9.03 15.00 9.62
N THR A 183 8.00 15.83 9.68
CA THR A 183 7.11 16.11 8.54
C THR A 183 7.78 17.05 7.54
N THR A 184 7.29 17.05 6.30
CA THR A 184 7.80 17.88 5.20
C THR A 184 6.62 18.50 4.45
N THR A 185 6.86 19.58 3.71
CA THR A 185 5.86 20.16 2.80
C THR A 185 6.02 19.63 1.37
N VAL A 186 5.00 19.85 0.54
CA VAL A 186 5.04 19.51 -0.89
C VAL A 186 6.14 20.31 -1.61
N GLU A 187 6.32 21.57 -1.23
CA GLU A 187 7.36 22.45 -1.77
C GLU A 187 8.76 21.93 -1.45
N GLU A 188 8.99 21.44 -0.22
CA GLU A 188 10.25 20.83 0.17
C GLU A 188 10.54 19.53 -0.61
N ILE A 189 9.51 18.73 -0.89
CA ILE A 189 9.66 17.49 -1.68
C ILE A 189 9.98 17.83 -3.15
N GLY A 190 9.38 18.89 -3.69
CA GLY A 190 9.55 19.29 -5.10
C GLY A 190 8.80 18.40 -6.10
N ASP A 191 8.04 17.40 -5.64
CA ASP A 191 7.14 16.58 -6.44
C ASP A 191 5.68 16.83 -6.01
N PRO A 192 4.96 17.76 -6.65
CA PRO A 192 3.56 18.04 -6.30
C PRO A 192 2.61 16.91 -6.70
N VAL A 193 3.06 15.98 -7.54
CA VAL A 193 2.24 14.83 -7.93
C VAL A 193 2.36 13.75 -6.86
N MET A 194 3.55 13.42 -6.34
CA MET A 194 3.73 12.32 -5.39
C MET A 194 3.09 11.01 -5.88
N LEU A 195 3.36 10.65 -7.14
CA LEU A 195 2.95 9.36 -7.69
C LEU A 195 3.83 8.26 -7.07
N HIS A 196 3.19 7.28 -6.42
CA HIS A 196 3.83 6.04 -6.01
C HIS A 196 3.38 4.93 -6.95
N ASP A 197 4.31 4.18 -7.52
CA ASP A 197 4.01 3.07 -8.43
C ASP A 197 4.65 1.78 -7.90
N PRO A 198 3.87 0.77 -7.46
CA PRO A 198 4.43 -0.46 -6.88
C PRO A 198 5.25 -1.29 -7.87
N THR A 199 5.20 -0.95 -9.17
CA THR A 199 6.00 -1.58 -10.22
C THR A 199 7.23 -0.76 -10.61
N ARG A 200 7.45 0.40 -9.96
CA ARG A 200 8.68 1.18 -10.10
C ARG A 200 9.77 0.53 -9.24
N LEU A 201 10.41 -0.48 -9.80
CA LEU A 201 11.43 -1.30 -9.18
C LEU A 201 12.84 -0.86 -9.61
N THR A 202 13.85 -1.34 -8.89
CA THR A 202 15.27 -1.16 -9.20
C THR A 202 15.88 -2.49 -9.67
N ASP A 203 17.03 -2.42 -10.31
CA ASP A 203 17.78 -3.59 -10.79
C ASP A 203 17.92 -4.68 -9.72
N GLY A 204 17.73 -5.93 -10.13
CA GLY A 204 17.71 -7.10 -9.24
C GLY A 204 16.35 -7.38 -8.59
N ILE A 205 15.30 -6.59 -8.89
CA ILE A 205 13.94 -6.81 -8.39
C ILE A 205 12.95 -6.77 -9.55
N GLU A 206 12.20 -7.85 -9.72
CA GLU A 206 11.16 -8.02 -10.74
C GLU A 206 9.79 -8.19 -10.09
N PRO A 207 8.68 -7.77 -10.74
CA PRO A 207 7.35 -8.11 -10.27
C PRO A 207 7.11 -9.62 -10.36
N SER A 208 6.28 -10.17 -9.47
CA SER A 208 5.76 -11.53 -9.67
C SER A 208 4.68 -11.55 -10.76
N ASP A 209 4.20 -12.75 -11.09
CA ASP A 209 3.08 -12.97 -12.02
C ASP A 209 1.70 -12.62 -11.40
N ASP A 210 1.68 -11.87 -10.29
CA ASP A 210 0.44 -11.38 -9.67
C ASP A 210 -0.31 -10.44 -10.64
N PRO A 211 -1.50 -10.83 -11.13
CA PRO A 211 -2.24 -10.05 -12.12
C PRO A 211 -2.81 -8.76 -11.52
N VAL A 212 -2.99 -8.68 -10.20
CA VAL A 212 -3.37 -7.45 -9.51
C VAL A 212 -2.18 -6.49 -9.50
N LEU A 213 -0.97 -6.95 -9.17
CA LEU A 213 0.25 -6.12 -9.20
C LEU A 213 0.46 -5.53 -10.60
N ALA A 214 0.36 -6.37 -11.64
CA ALA A 214 0.60 -5.99 -13.02
C ALA A 214 -0.22 -4.79 -13.51
N VAL A 215 -1.47 -4.64 -13.04
CA VAL A 215 -2.35 -3.54 -13.47
C VAL A 215 -2.20 -2.26 -12.63
N ARG A 216 -1.52 -2.32 -11.46
CA ARG A 216 -1.51 -1.18 -10.52
C ARG A 216 -0.90 0.07 -11.13
N ARG A 217 0.16 -0.05 -11.93
CA ARG A 217 0.76 1.10 -12.61
C ARG A 217 -0.26 1.92 -13.38
N GLY A 218 -1.03 1.28 -14.26
CA GLY A 218 -2.05 1.95 -15.07
C GLY A 218 -3.14 2.58 -14.21
N VAL A 219 -3.57 1.90 -13.14
CA VAL A 219 -4.58 2.45 -12.19
C VAL A 219 -4.06 3.72 -11.51
N TYR A 220 -2.80 3.74 -11.09
CA TYR A 220 -2.19 4.89 -10.43
C TYR A 220 -1.95 6.04 -11.40
N GLU A 221 -1.55 5.76 -12.64
CA GLU A 221 -1.41 6.76 -13.70
C GLU A 221 -2.75 7.42 -14.05
N VAL A 222 -3.84 6.63 -14.16
CA VAL A 222 -5.19 7.16 -14.35
C VAL A 222 -5.62 8.03 -13.16
N SER A 223 -5.33 7.60 -11.93
CA SER A 223 -5.61 8.40 -10.72
C SER A 223 -4.89 9.75 -10.74
N VAL A 224 -3.61 9.77 -11.14
CA VAL A 224 -2.84 11.01 -11.36
C VAL A 224 -3.51 11.89 -12.40
N ALA A 225 -3.92 11.33 -13.54
CA ALA A 225 -4.61 12.10 -14.58
C ALA A 225 -5.90 12.73 -14.02
N HIS A 226 -6.70 12.00 -13.24
CA HIS A 226 -7.92 12.56 -12.65
C HIS A 226 -7.63 13.69 -11.66
N ARG A 227 -6.68 13.52 -10.72
CA ARG A 227 -6.42 14.52 -9.67
C ARG A 227 -5.61 15.74 -10.13
N THR A 228 -4.89 15.64 -11.25
CA THR A 228 -4.14 16.76 -11.85
C THR A 228 -4.90 17.47 -12.97
N GLY A 229 -6.13 17.03 -13.28
CA GLY A 229 -6.92 17.53 -14.42
C GLY A 229 -6.45 17.01 -15.79
N GLY A 230 -5.53 16.05 -15.81
CA GLY A 230 -5.03 15.37 -16.99
C GLY A 230 -4.34 16.33 -17.97
N TRP A 231 -4.45 16.04 -19.26
CA TRP A 231 -3.90 16.91 -20.31
C TRP A 231 -4.51 18.32 -20.29
N LYS A 232 -5.78 18.46 -19.88
CA LYS A 232 -6.46 19.76 -19.75
C LYS A 232 -5.90 20.61 -18.61
N GLY A 233 -5.62 19.99 -17.46
CA GLY A 233 -4.96 20.65 -16.33
C GLY A 233 -3.52 21.06 -16.67
N ARG A 234 -2.81 20.22 -17.45
CA ARG A 234 -1.47 20.53 -17.99
C ARG A 234 -1.50 21.69 -18.98
N LEU A 235 -2.45 21.75 -19.90
CA LEU A 235 -2.61 22.90 -20.83
C LEU A 235 -2.75 24.20 -20.05
N ALA A 236 -3.65 24.27 -19.07
CA ALA A 236 -3.81 25.47 -18.24
C ALA A 236 -2.53 25.84 -17.45
N ALA A 237 -1.70 24.86 -17.08
CA ALA A 237 -0.40 25.13 -16.46
C ALA A 237 0.65 25.62 -17.48
N LEU A 238 0.68 25.02 -18.68
CA LEU A 238 1.59 25.39 -19.77
C LEU A 238 1.27 26.77 -20.36
N GLU A 239 -0.01 27.12 -20.49
CA GLU A 239 -0.47 28.46 -20.86
C GLU A 239 0.01 29.51 -19.85
N ARG A 240 -0.13 29.22 -18.54
CA ARG A 240 0.38 30.10 -17.47
C ARG A 240 1.90 30.24 -17.45
N ALA A 241 2.62 29.19 -17.86
CA ALA A 241 4.08 29.19 -17.94
C ALA A 241 4.63 29.78 -19.25
N GLY A 242 3.76 30.25 -20.16
CA GLY A 242 4.18 30.82 -21.45
C GLY A 242 4.84 29.81 -22.39
N SER A 243 4.49 28.52 -22.28
CA SER A 243 5.08 27.48 -23.12
C SER A 243 4.71 27.69 -24.60
N PRO A 244 5.67 27.65 -25.54
CA PRO A 244 5.41 27.81 -26.97
C PRO A 244 4.78 26.56 -27.62
N PHE A 245 4.67 25.45 -26.89
CA PHE A 245 4.04 24.21 -27.36
C PHE A 245 2.65 24.06 -26.77
N LEU A 246 1.71 24.89 -27.23
CA LEU A 246 0.28 24.69 -27.05
C LEU A 246 -0.22 23.96 -28.31
N LEU A 247 -0.77 22.76 -28.13
CA LEU A 247 -1.41 21.98 -29.21
C LEU A 247 -2.75 22.59 -29.61
#